data_AF-A0A968KLM1-F1
#
_entry.id   AF-A0A968KLM1-F1
#
_cell.length_a   1.000
_cell.length_b   1.000
_cell.length_c   1.000
_cell.angle_alpha   90.00
_cell.angle_beta   90.00
_cell.angle_gamma   90.00
#
_symmetry.space_group_name_H-M   'P 1'
#
loop_
_entity.id
_entity.type
_entity.pdbx_description
1 polymer ?
#
loop_
_entity_poly.entity_id
_entity_poly.type
_entity_poly.pdbx_seq_one_letter_code
_entity_poly.pdbx_strand_id
1 'polypeptide(L)'
;MAEELNSEMWVDRYGDMLYRYTLVRVKDPDIAEEIVQTTLLAAIQAQSSFQGRSSEKSWLFGILKHKIMDHFRTVKNRMTYQLTSEDGPDPLENAYHQDGHWANAPKNWDTDPHKAAENKALVKALSLCLDRLSDKLRNIFVLKEIEGMKSEDICKEMGIQPTN
;
A
#
# COMPACT_ATOMS: atom_id res chain seq x y z
N MET A 1 29.81 6.35 -6.91
CA MET A 1 28.92 7.38 -7.51
C MET A 1 27.56 7.14 -6.89
N ALA A 2 26.98 8.15 -6.23
CA ALA A 2 25.67 7.98 -5.60
C ALA A 2 24.65 7.68 -6.70
N GLU A 3 23.84 6.64 -6.51
CA GLU A 3 22.75 6.32 -7.42
C GLU A 3 21.78 7.50 -7.44
N GLU A 4 21.62 8.12 -8.61
CA GLU A 4 20.82 9.32 -8.78
C GLU A 4 19.34 8.94 -8.70
N LEU A 5 18.67 9.42 -7.65
CA LEU A 5 17.24 9.15 -7.43
C LEU A 5 16.41 9.78 -8.55
N ASN A 6 15.51 8.99 -9.16
CA ASN A 6 14.62 9.47 -10.21
C ASN A 6 13.17 9.42 -9.72
N SER A 7 12.76 10.49 -9.06
CA SER A 7 11.45 10.61 -8.42
C SER A 7 10.28 10.65 -9.40
N GLU A 8 10.48 11.15 -10.62
CA GLU A 8 9.45 11.19 -11.67
C GLU A 8 8.96 9.79 -12.05
N MET A 9 9.83 8.78 -11.93
CA MET A 9 9.52 7.41 -12.30
C MET A 9 9.04 6.54 -11.13
N TRP A 10 8.92 7.08 -9.92
CA TRP A 10 8.59 6.26 -8.74
C TRP A 10 7.20 5.66 -8.79
N VAL A 11 6.23 6.41 -9.34
CA VAL A 11 4.86 5.92 -9.49
C VAL A 11 4.86 4.69 -10.40
N ASP A 12 5.47 4.80 -11.58
CA ASP A 12 5.50 3.70 -12.56
C ASP A 12 6.35 2.52 -12.10
N ARG A 13 7.49 2.76 -11.43
CA ARG A 13 8.42 1.69 -11.03
C ARG A 13 8.02 0.99 -9.73
N TYR A 14 7.44 1.72 -8.79
CA TYR A 14 7.27 1.24 -7.41
C TYR A 14 5.83 1.35 -6.91
N GLY A 15 4.97 2.16 -7.53
CA GLY A 15 3.59 2.40 -7.08
C GLY A 15 2.81 1.12 -6.80
N ASP A 16 2.75 0.21 -7.78
CA ASP A 16 2.07 -1.08 -7.63
C ASP A 16 2.65 -1.96 -6.53
N MET A 17 3.96 -1.89 -6.28
CA MET A 17 4.62 -2.69 -5.24
C MET A 17 4.30 -2.11 -3.85
N LEU A 18 4.44 -0.79 -3.69
CA LEU A 18 4.10 -0.08 -2.46
C LEU A 18 2.61 -0.27 -2.13
N TYR A 19 1.74 -0.21 -3.13
CA TYR A 19 0.30 -0.43 -2.97
C TYR A 19 -0.02 -1.84 -2.53
N ARG A 20 0.49 -2.88 -3.23
CA ARG A 20 0.25 -4.28 -2.84
C ARG A 20 0.78 -4.59 -1.44
N TYR A 21 1.97 -4.09 -1.09
CA TYR A 21 2.54 -4.24 0.25
C TYR A 21 1.65 -3.62 1.33
N THR A 22 1.12 -2.43 1.06
CA THR A 22 0.27 -1.71 2.00
C THR A 22 -1.09 -2.37 2.13
N LEU A 23 -1.70 -2.75 1.01
CA LEU A 23 -3.03 -3.36 0.95
C LEU A 23 -3.13 -4.64 1.78
N VAL A 24 -2.13 -5.51 1.74
CA VAL A 24 -2.10 -6.74 2.55
C VAL A 24 -2.07 -6.45 4.06
N ARG A 25 -1.58 -5.27 4.46
CA ARG A 25 -1.44 -4.85 5.87
C ARG A 25 -2.66 -4.11 6.37
N VAL A 26 -3.12 -3.09 5.64
CA VAL A 26 -4.24 -2.24 6.07
C VAL A 26 -5.60 -2.83 5.70
N LYS A 27 -5.64 -3.76 4.73
CA LYS A 27 -6.84 -4.46 4.25
C LYS A 27 -7.97 -3.53 3.78
N ASP A 28 -7.62 -2.32 3.39
CA ASP A 28 -8.51 -1.27 2.90
C ASP A 28 -7.85 -0.59 1.66
N PRO A 29 -8.49 -0.61 0.48
CA PRO A 29 -7.93 -0.02 -0.75
C PRO A 29 -7.67 1.49 -0.66
N ASP A 30 -8.60 2.25 -0.10
CA ASP A 30 -8.53 3.72 -0.09
C ASP A 30 -7.41 4.17 0.85
N ILE A 31 -7.33 3.54 2.03
CA ILE A 31 -6.23 3.77 2.97
C ILE A 31 -4.88 3.34 2.38
N ALA A 32 -4.85 2.23 1.64
CA ALA A 32 -3.62 1.78 1.00
C ALA A 32 -3.12 2.81 -0.03
N GLU A 33 -4.03 3.36 -0.84
CA GLU A 33 -3.69 4.41 -1.80
C GLU A 33 -3.18 5.68 -1.10
N GLU A 34 -3.87 6.16 -0.07
CA GLU A 34 -3.47 7.34 0.70
C GLU A 34 -2.07 7.18 1.32
N ILE A 35 -1.79 6.02 1.92
CA ILE A 35 -0.49 5.73 2.52
C ILE A 35 0.62 5.71 1.45
N VAL A 36 0.35 5.17 0.26
CA VAL A 36 1.33 5.18 -0.84
C VAL A 36 1.58 6.59 -1.34
N GLN A 37 0.54 7.39 -1.56
CA GLN A 37 0.67 8.78 -1.99
C GLN A 37 1.49 9.60 -0.99
N THR A 38 1.16 9.50 0.30
CA THR A 38 1.90 10.21 1.37
C THR A 38 3.33 9.71 1.53
N THR A 39 3.60 8.45 1.22
CA THR A 39 4.96 7.90 1.19
C THR A 39 5.79 8.50 0.08
N LEU A 40 5.27 8.51 -1.15
CA LEU A 40 5.96 9.08 -2.31
C LEU A 40 6.21 10.58 -2.12
N LEU A 41 5.23 11.32 -1.62
CA LEU A 41 5.38 12.73 -1.29
C LEU A 41 6.47 12.97 -0.24
N ALA A 42 6.46 12.19 0.85
CA ALA A 42 7.48 12.29 1.89
C ALA A 42 8.89 11.94 1.35
N ALA A 43 8.98 10.97 0.45
CA ALA A 43 10.22 10.60 -0.20
C ALA A 43 10.75 11.73 -1.10
N ILE A 44 9.88 12.43 -1.85
CA ILE A 44 10.29 13.58 -2.68
C ILE A 44 10.86 14.68 -1.78
N GLN A 45 10.18 14.99 -0.68
CA GLN A 45 10.64 15.99 0.28
C GLN A 45 11.97 15.60 0.96
N ALA A 46 12.19 14.31 1.18
CA ALA A 46 13.38 13.79 1.83
C ALA A 46 14.50 13.39 0.85
N GLN A 47 14.35 13.64 -0.46
CA GLN A 47 15.27 13.16 -1.50
C GLN A 47 16.73 13.59 -1.26
N SER A 48 16.94 14.82 -0.77
CA SER A 48 18.26 15.36 -0.43
C SER A 48 18.93 14.68 0.76
N SER A 49 18.16 13.99 1.60
CA SER A 49 18.66 13.26 2.78
C SER A 49 19.12 11.83 2.46
N PHE A 50 18.90 11.36 1.23
CA PHE A 50 19.27 10.01 0.83
C PHE A 50 20.79 9.85 0.75
N GLN A 51 21.34 8.95 1.55
CA GLN A 51 22.79 8.77 1.70
C GLN A 51 23.36 7.67 0.78
N GLY A 52 22.55 7.06 -0.09
CA GLY A 52 22.99 5.99 -0.98
C GLY A 52 23.45 4.70 -0.28
N ARG A 53 23.07 4.51 0.99
CA ARG A 53 23.46 3.34 1.80
C ARG A 53 22.58 2.11 1.56
N SER A 54 21.47 2.29 0.84
CA SER A 54 20.51 1.25 0.45
C SER A 54 20.08 1.50 -0.99
N SER A 55 19.41 0.54 -1.62
CA SER A 55 18.74 0.79 -2.89
C SER A 55 17.64 1.85 -2.73
N GLU A 56 17.32 2.56 -3.82
CA GLU A 56 16.18 3.48 -3.92
C GLU A 56 14.88 2.81 -3.46
N LYS A 57 14.65 1.58 -3.91
CA LYS A 57 13.51 0.77 -3.50
C LYS A 57 13.48 0.54 -1.99
N SER A 58 14.57 0.03 -1.41
CA SER A 58 14.63 -0.25 0.04
C SER A 58 14.36 1.02 0.87
N TRP A 59 14.86 2.16 0.40
CA TRP A 59 14.62 3.44 1.07
C TRP A 59 13.15 3.86 1.04
N LEU A 60 12.47 3.76 -0.11
CA LEU A 60 11.03 4.01 -0.23
C LEU A 60 10.20 3.10 0.69
N PHE A 61 10.55 1.80 0.77
CA PHE A 61 9.89 0.85 1.66
C PHE A 61 10.12 1.16 3.15
N GLY A 62 11.29 1.69 3.50
CA GLY A 62 11.56 2.21 4.85
C GLY A 62 10.60 3.35 5.22
N ILE A 63 10.39 4.31 4.33
CA ILE A 63 9.43 5.42 4.54
C ILE A 63 8.00 4.86 4.64
N LEU A 64 7.61 3.95 3.73
CA LEU A 64 6.29 3.33 3.69
C LEU A 64 5.91 2.67 5.01
N LYS A 65 6.83 1.89 5.60
CA LYS A 65 6.60 1.20 6.87
C LYS A 65 6.30 2.16 8.01
N HIS A 66 7.00 3.30 8.08
CA HIS A 66 6.71 4.32 9.09
C HIS A 66 5.30 4.89 8.90
N LYS A 67 4.89 5.18 7.65
CA LYS A 67 3.53 5.65 7.34
C LYS A 67 2.45 4.62 7.72
N ILE A 68 2.68 3.34 7.44
CA ILE A 68 1.78 2.25 7.86
C ILE A 68 1.66 2.20 9.40
N MET A 69 2.78 2.29 10.13
CA MET A 69 2.75 2.27 11.59
C MET A 69 2.03 3.49 12.18
N ASP A 70 2.27 4.68 11.62
CA ASP A 70 1.60 5.91 12.04
C ASP A 70 0.09 5.86 11.77
N HIS A 71 -0.33 5.25 10.65
CA HIS A 71 -1.73 4.96 10.36
C HIS A 71 -2.35 4.09 11.47
N PHE A 72 -1.74 2.94 11.81
CA PHE A 72 -2.27 2.08 12.87
C PHE A 72 -2.30 2.74 14.25
N ARG A 73 -1.31 3.59 14.58
CA ARG A 73 -1.32 4.41 15.80
C ARG A 73 -2.50 5.38 15.81
N THR A 74 -2.78 6.02 14.68
CA THR A 74 -3.89 6.97 14.52
C THR A 74 -5.24 6.28 14.59
N VAL A 75 -5.41 5.13 13.91
CA VAL A 75 -6.65 4.35 13.94
C VAL A 75 -6.97 3.88 15.35
N LYS A 76 -5.98 3.40 16.11
CA LYS A 76 -6.17 3.02 17.51
C LYS A 76 -6.70 4.20 18.36
N ASN A 77 -6.16 5.40 18.14
CA ASN A 77 -6.60 6.60 18.85
C ASN A 77 -7.99 7.07 18.37
N ARG A 78 -8.29 6.97 17.08
CA ARG A 78 -9.59 7.34 16.48
C ARG A 78 -10.72 6.38 16.87
N MET A 79 -10.48 5.08 16.95
CA MET A 79 -11.48 4.12 17.45
C MET A 79 -11.90 4.41 18.89
N THR A 80 -11.01 4.98 19.71
CA THR A 80 -11.36 5.44 21.06
C THR A 80 -12.28 6.67 21.02
N TYR A 81 -12.22 7.47 19.96
CA TYR A 81 -13.00 8.70 19.78
C TYR A 81 -14.32 8.47 19.02
N GLN A 82 -14.35 7.57 18.03
CA GLN A 82 -15.49 7.32 17.12
C GLN A 82 -16.68 6.57 17.72
N LEU A 83 -16.60 6.05 18.96
CA LEU A 83 -17.78 5.58 19.70
C LEU A 83 -18.80 6.70 20.03
N THR A 84 -18.66 7.91 19.48
CA THR A 84 -19.35 9.12 19.97
C THR A 84 -20.00 10.02 18.92
N SER A 85 -20.07 9.69 17.62
CA SER A 85 -20.68 10.62 16.63
C SER A 85 -21.25 9.95 15.36
N GLU A 86 -22.52 10.23 15.03
CA GLU A 86 -23.34 9.58 13.98
C GLU A 86 -23.71 10.46 12.77
N ASP A 87 -23.22 11.70 12.62
CA ASP A 87 -23.75 12.65 11.64
C ASP A 87 -22.81 12.92 10.45
N GLY A 88 -23.02 12.23 9.32
CA GLY A 88 -22.37 12.51 8.03
C GLY A 88 -23.38 12.53 6.87
N PRO A 89 -23.22 13.41 5.86
CA PRO A 89 -24.16 13.54 4.74
C PRO A 89 -24.09 12.37 3.75
N ASP A 90 -25.24 12.05 3.12
CA ASP A 90 -25.42 10.94 2.18
C ASP A 90 -24.70 11.19 0.84
N PRO A 91 -23.71 10.36 0.45
CA PRO A 91 -22.96 10.51 -0.81
C PRO A 91 -23.79 10.42 -2.10
N LEU A 92 -25.07 10.02 -2.02
CA LEU A 92 -25.92 9.79 -3.19
C LEU A 92 -26.76 11.00 -3.62
N GLU A 93 -26.72 12.10 -2.88
CA GLU A 93 -27.65 13.23 -3.00
C GLU A 93 -27.64 13.92 -4.39
N ASN A 94 -26.58 13.75 -5.20
CA ASN A 94 -26.43 14.38 -6.52
C ASN A 94 -25.97 13.43 -7.64
N ALA A 95 -26.11 12.12 -7.47
CA ALA A 95 -25.62 11.14 -8.44
C ALA A 95 -26.49 11.02 -9.71
N TYR A 96 -27.74 11.50 -9.66
CA TYR A 96 -28.76 11.31 -10.70
C TYR A 96 -29.43 12.61 -11.10
N HIS A 97 -29.75 12.75 -12.37
CA HIS A 97 -30.69 13.73 -12.87
C HIS A 97 -32.13 13.37 -12.46
N GLN A 98 -33.06 14.32 -12.54
CA GLN A 98 -34.48 14.10 -12.19
C GLN A 98 -35.17 13.05 -13.06
N ASP A 99 -34.61 12.74 -14.23
CA ASP A 99 -35.08 11.69 -15.14
C ASP A 99 -34.52 10.30 -14.80
N GLY A 100 -33.72 10.18 -13.74
CA GLY A 100 -33.14 8.93 -13.27
C GLY A 100 -31.86 8.51 -13.99
N HIS A 101 -31.36 9.32 -14.94
CA HIS A 101 -30.09 9.05 -15.60
C HIS A 101 -28.90 9.58 -14.77
N TRP A 102 -27.73 8.94 -14.95
CA TRP A 102 -26.49 9.34 -14.29
C TRP A 102 -26.12 10.77 -14.68
N ALA A 103 -25.90 11.65 -13.67
CA ALA A 103 -25.38 12.99 -13.92
C ALA A 103 -23.90 12.95 -14.34
N ASN A 104 -23.15 11.99 -13.80
CA ASN A 104 -21.80 11.63 -14.22
C ASN A 104 -21.74 10.11 -14.37
N ALA A 105 -21.73 9.60 -15.61
CA ALA A 105 -21.63 8.18 -15.87
C ALA A 105 -20.25 7.64 -15.41
N PRO A 106 -20.20 6.47 -14.76
CA PRO A 106 -18.94 5.83 -14.43
C PRO A 106 -18.10 5.60 -15.68
N LYS A 107 -16.77 5.75 -15.57
CA LYS A 107 -15.86 5.39 -16.67
C LYS A 107 -16.06 3.92 -17.05
N ASN A 108 -15.97 3.62 -18.35
CA ASN A 108 -15.89 2.24 -18.81
C ASN A 108 -14.66 1.58 -18.18
N TRP A 109 -14.94 0.63 -17.31
CA TRP A 109 -13.95 -0.17 -16.65
C TRP A 109 -13.52 -1.22 -17.67
N ASP A 110 -12.47 -0.93 -18.46
CA ASP A 110 -11.93 -1.82 -19.50
C ASP A 110 -11.26 -3.04 -18.84
N THR A 111 -12.10 -3.88 -18.24
CA THR A 111 -11.70 -4.98 -17.36
C THR A 111 -12.60 -6.15 -17.66
N ASP A 112 -11.96 -7.23 -18.10
CA ASP A 112 -12.57 -8.53 -18.25
C ASP A 112 -13.14 -8.98 -16.89
N PRO A 113 -14.48 -9.07 -16.74
CA PRO A 113 -15.12 -9.41 -15.48
C PRO A 113 -14.69 -10.79 -14.97
N HIS A 114 -14.39 -11.72 -15.87
CA HIS A 114 -13.95 -13.05 -15.52
C HIS A 114 -12.55 -13.01 -14.88
N LYS A 115 -11.61 -12.30 -15.52
CA LYS A 115 -10.26 -12.10 -14.95
C LYS A 115 -10.30 -11.34 -13.63
N ALA A 116 -11.16 -10.33 -13.51
CA ALA A 116 -11.30 -9.59 -12.25
C ALA A 116 -11.82 -10.49 -11.12
N ALA A 117 -12.83 -11.32 -11.39
CA ALA A 117 -13.37 -12.27 -10.43
C ALA A 117 -12.33 -13.34 -10.04
N GLU A 118 -11.59 -13.86 -11.02
CA GLU A 118 -10.52 -14.85 -10.82
C GLU A 118 -9.38 -14.28 -9.98
N ASN A 119 -8.88 -13.09 -10.32
CA ASN A 119 -7.87 -12.38 -9.54
C ASN A 119 -8.35 -12.10 -8.12
N LYS A 120 -9.61 -11.68 -7.95
CA LYS A 120 -10.20 -11.46 -6.62
C LYS A 120 -10.24 -12.75 -5.80
N ALA A 121 -10.62 -13.87 -6.40
CA ALA A 121 -10.62 -15.18 -5.74
C ALA A 121 -9.19 -15.61 -5.35
N LEU A 122 -8.22 -15.42 -6.25
CA LEU A 122 -6.81 -15.72 -6.02
C LEU A 122 -6.22 -14.88 -4.88
N VAL A 123 -6.42 -13.56 -4.91
CA VAL A 123 -5.95 -12.64 -3.85
C VAL A 123 -6.58 -13.00 -2.50
N LYS A 124 -7.87 -13.34 -2.48
CA LYS A 124 -8.54 -13.79 -1.26
C LYS A 124 -7.94 -15.08 -0.71
N ALA A 125 -7.72 -16.08 -1.57
CA ALA A 125 -7.09 -17.33 -1.16
C ALA A 125 -5.66 -17.11 -0.65
N LEU A 126 -4.87 -16.30 -1.35
CA LEU A 126 -3.51 -15.92 -0.94
C LEU A 126 -3.51 -15.22 0.42
N SER A 127 -4.40 -14.24 0.63
CA SER A 127 -4.54 -13.55 1.92
C SER A 127 -4.85 -14.51 3.05
N LEU A 128 -5.75 -15.48 2.84
CA LEU A 128 -6.08 -16.49 3.84
C LEU A 128 -4.88 -17.39 4.19
N CYS A 129 -4.06 -17.74 3.19
CA CYS A 129 -2.83 -18.50 3.41
C CYS A 129 -1.80 -17.68 4.17
N LEU A 130 -1.60 -16.42 3.77
CA LEU A 130 -0.70 -15.49 4.47
C LEU A 130 -1.14 -15.25 5.91
N ASP A 131 -2.46 -15.19 6.16
CA ASP A 131 -3.05 -15.05 7.50
C ASP A 131 -2.66 -16.16 8.48
N ARG A 132 -2.30 -17.35 7.98
CA ARG A 132 -1.84 -18.48 8.79
C ARG A 132 -0.34 -18.45 9.14
N LEU A 133 0.42 -17.58 8.48
CA LEU A 133 1.84 -17.41 8.77
C LEU A 133 2.02 -16.41 9.93
N SER A 134 3.07 -16.64 10.72
CA SER A 134 3.52 -15.63 11.67
C SER A 134 3.90 -14.34 10.93
N ASP A 135 3.73 -13.19 11.58
CA ASP A 135 3.98 -11.88 10.96
C ASP A 135 5.39 -11.80 10.34
N LYS A 136 6.37 -12.40 11.02
CA LYS A 136 7.76 -12.45 10.54
C LYS A 136 7.89 -13.20 9.21
N LEU A 137 7.30 -14.39 9.10
CA LEU A 137 7.35 -15.21 7.88
C LEU A 137 6.54 -14.61 6.74
N ARG A 138 5.37 -14.06 7.06
CA ARG A 138 4.52 -13.35 6.12
C ARG A 138 5.25 -12.16 5.50
N ASN A 139 5.91 -11.36 6.33
CA ASN A 139 6.68 -10.22 5.87
C ASN A 139 7.82 -10.67 4.94
N ILE A 140 8.61 -11.66 5.34
CA ILE A 140 9.69 -12.20 4.50
C ILE A 140 9.16 -12.71 3.15
N PHE A 141 8.06 -13.46 3.17
CA PHE A 141 7.45 -14.00 1.96
C PHE A 141 6.97 -12.88 1.02
N VAL A 142 6.31 -11.84 1.53
CA VAL A 142 5.87 -10.71 0.69
C VAL A 142 7.08 -9.99 0.07
N LEU A 143 8.11 -9.69 0.88
CA LEU A 143 9.31 -8.98 0.45
C LEU A 143 10.11 -9.79 -0.61
N LYS A 144 10.13 -11.12 -0.50
CA LYS A 144 10.82 -12.00 -1.45
C LYS A 144 9.96 -12.32 -2.67
N GLU A 145 8.78 -12.86 -2.40
CA GLU A 145 7.72 -13.35 -3.28
C GLU A 145 7.16 -12.33 -4.25
N ILE A 146 6.59 -11.31 -3.64
CA ILE A 146 5.72 -10.38 -4.33
C ILE A 146 6.54 -9.18 -4.81
N GLU A 147 7.60 -8.85 -4.06
CA GLU A 147 8.44 -7.70 -4.34
C GLU A 147 9.77 -8.05 -4.99
N GLY A 148 10.22 -9.31 -4.97
CA GLY A 148 11.50 -9.68 -5.59
C GLY A 148 12.73 -9.02 -4.95
N MET A 149 12.69 -8.66 -3.66
CA MET A 149 13.89 -8.16 -2.98
C MET A 149 14.95 -9.24 -2.80
N LYS A 150 16.21 -8.80 -2.83
CA LYS A 150 17.35 -9.67 -2.57
C LYS A 150 17.33 -10.09 -1.11
N SER A 151 17.73 -11.33 -0.85
CA SER A 151 17.69 -11.91 0.49
C SER A 151 18.54 -11.10 1.48
N GLU A 152 19.68 -10.54 1.04
CA GLU A 152 20.55 -9.68 1.85
C GLU A 152 19.85 -8.40 2.32
N ASP A 153 19.08 -7.75 1.44
CA ASP A 153 18.34 -6.54 1.77
C ASP A 153 17.18 -6.86 2.72
N ILE A 154 16.49 -7.98 2.51
CA ILE A 154 15.45 -8.47 3.42
C ILE A 154 16.03 -8.75 4.81
N CYS A 155 17.23 -9.33 4.90
CA CYS A 155 17.89 -9.64 6.16
C CYS A 155 18.25 -8.38 6.95
N LYS A 156 18.88 -7.39 6.29
CA LYS A 156 19.16 -6.07 6.88
C LYS A 156 17.88 -5.40 7.35
N GLU A 157 16.85 -5.47 6.53
CA GLU A 157 15.56 -4.82 6.77
C GLU A 157 14.77 -5.46 7.91
N MET A 158 14.83 -6.79 8.06
CA MET A 158 14.11 -7.53 9.10
C MET A 158 14.94 -7.72 10.38
N GLY A 159 16.17 -7.18 10.44
CA GLY A 159 17.09 -7.36 11.57
C GLY A 159 17.44 -8.83 11.81
N ILE A 160 17.49 -9.64 10.74
CA ILE A 160 17.79 -11.07 10.80
C ILE A 160 19.09 -11.36 10.07
N GLN A 161 19.82 -12.37 10.53
CA GLN A 161 21.03 -12.84 9.84
C GLN A 161 20.63 -13.73 8.65
N PRO A 162 21.37 -13.70 7.53
CA PRO A 162 21.13 -14.58 6.37
C PRO A 162 21.31 -16.07 6.67
N THR A 163 21.99 -16.38 7.77
CA THR A 163 22.36 -17.73 8.18
C THR A 163 21.82 -17.97 9.59
N ASN A 164 21.25 -19.15 9.80
CA ASN A 164 20.94 -19.67 11.13
C ASN A 164 22.23 -19.86 11.93
#